data_AF-A0PF41-F1
#
_entry.id   AF-A0PF41-F1
#
_cell.length_a   1.000
_cell.length_b   1.000
_cell.length_c   1.000
_cell.angle_alpha   90.00
_cell.angle_beta   90.00
_cell.angle_gamma   90.00
#
_symmetry.space_group_name_H-M   'P 1'
#
loop_
_entity.id
_entity.type
_entity.pdbx_description
1 polymer ?
#
loop_
_entity_poly.entity_id
_entity_poly.type
_entity_poly.pdbx_seq_one_letter_code
_entity_poly.pdbx_strand_id
1 'polypeptide(L)'
;MSRYRGPRVKIIRRLGALPGLTSKTLKSKSSYIDRSTSNKKVSQYRIRLEEKQKLRFHYGLTERQLLKYVRIARKAKGSTGQVLLQLLEMRLDNTIFRLGMAVTIPGARQLVNHRHISVNNDTVDIPSYNCEPGDIITIRNKQKSQSVITKNLNLFQKLKIPSHLIFDFTQLQGSVNQTVNREWVNLKINELLVVEYYSRQV
;
A
#
# COMPACT_ATOMS: atom_id res chain seq x y z
N MET A 1 -2.46 15.29 9.25
CA MET A 1 -2.23 14.57 7.97
C MET A 1 -3.56 14.31 7.24
N SER A 2 -3.66 14.76 5.99
CA SER A 2 -4.82 14.48 5.13
C SER A 2 -4.85 13.01 4.70
N ARG A 3 -6.02 12.35 4.78
CA ARG A 3 -6.24 10.98 4.31
C ARG A 3 -7.65 10.82 3.75
N TYR A 4 -7.84 9.89 2.82
CA TYR A 4 -9.18 9.55 2.35
C TYR A 4 -9.98 8.83 3.45
N ARG A 5 -11.11 9.41 3.85
CA ARG A 5 -12.06 8.83 4.84
C ARG A 5 -13.40 8.44 4.24
N GLY A 6 -13.57 8.61 2.93
CA GLY A 6 -14.82 8.35 2.24
C GLY A 6 -15.13 6.86 2.03
N PRO A 7 -16.23 6.55 1.31
CA PRO A 7 -16.66 5.19 1.06
C PRO A 7 -15.63 4.43 0.21
N ARG A 8 -15.07 3.35 0.75
CA ARG A 8 -14.01 2.55 0.09
C ARG A 8 -14.55 1.61 -0.98
N VAL A 9 -15.72 1.01 -0.75
CA VAL A 9 -16.39 0.11 -1.69
C VAL A 9 -16.71 0.80 -3.01
N LYS A 10 -17.04 2.10 -2.97
CA LYS A 10 -17.27 2.93 -4.17
C LYS A 10 -16.01 3.03 -5.04
N ILE A 11 -14.83 3.13 -4.43
CA ILE A 11 -13.55 3.18 -5.16
C ILE A 11 -13.29 1.84 -5.84
N ILE A 12 -13.46 0.73 -5.11
CA ILE A 12 -13.17 -0.62 -5.62
C ILE A 12 -14.12 -1.00 -6.76
N ARG A 13 -15.39 -0.60 -6.70
CA ARG A 13 -16.32 -0.78 -7.83
C ARG A 13 -15.86 -0.09 -9.10
N ARG A 14 -15.16 1.05 -8.99
CA ARG A 14 -14.66 1.83 -10.13
C ARG A 14 -13.30 1.34 -10.62
N LEU A 15 -12.37 1.09 -9.70
CA LEU A 15 -10.95 0.86 -10.01
C LEU A 15 -10.56 -0.62 -9.98
N GLY A 16 -11.44 -1.51 -9.53
CA GLY A 16 -11.15 -2.93 -9.33
C GLY A 16 -10.55 -3.24 -7.96
N ALA A 17 -10.01 -4.45 -7.82
CA ALA A 17 -9.52 -4.98 -6.56
C ALA A 17 -8.28 -4.23 -6.06
N LEU A 18 -8.37 -3.69 -4.84
CA LEU A 18 -7.30 -2.96 -4.15
C LEU A 18 -7.06 -3.60 -2.77
N PRO A 19 -6.10 -4.54 -2.64
CA PRO A 19 -5.86 -5.29 -1.40
C PRO A 19 -5.58 -4.39 -0.18
N GLY A 20 -4.75 -3.35 -0.35
CA GLY A 20 -4.39 -2.43 0.72
C GLY A 20 -5.55 -1.59 1.28
N LEU A 21 -6.64 -1.41 0.51
CA LEU A 21 -7.73 -0.51 0.89
C LEU A 21 -8.82 -1.21 1.72
N THR A 22 -9.24 -2.41 1.29
CA THR A 22 -10.21 -3.25 2.00
C THR A 22 -10.00 -4.73 1.73
N SER A 23 -10.21 -5.56 2.76
CA SER A 23 -10.27 -7.02 2.65
C SER A 23 -11.59 -7.58 2.11
N LYS A 24 -12.65 -6.76 2.06
CA LYS A 24 -13.98 -7.20 1.59
C LYS A 24 -13.96 -7.43 0.08
N THR A 25 -14.24 -8.65 -0.33
CA THR A 25 -14.51 -8.96 -1.73
C THR A 25 -15.94 -8.52 -2.08
N LEU A 26 -16.08 -7.74 -3.16
CA LEU A 26 -17.40 -7.44 -3.70
C LEU A 26 -17.91 -8.68 -4.44
N LYS A 27 -18.98 -9.30 -3.93
CA LYS A 27 -19.78 -10.20 -4.76
C LYS A 27 -20.34 -9.36 -5.92
N SER A 28 -20.20 -9.86 -7.15
CA SER A 28 -20.78 -9.21 -8.32
C SER A 28 -22.28 -9.05 -8.07
N LYS A 29 -22.75 -7.82 -7.80
CA LYS A 29 -24.18 -7.53 -7.78
C LYS A 29 -24.63 -7.48 -9.23
N SER A 30 -25.00 -8.64 -9.75
CA SER A 30 -25.51 -8.86 -11.11
C SER A 30 -26.85 -8.18 -11.41
N SER A 31 -27.45 -7.41 -10.50
CA SER A 31 -28.91 -7.14 -10.60
C SER A 31 -29.39 -5.71 -10.34
N TYR A 32 -28.53 -4.69 -10.15
CA TYR A 32 -29.02 -3.34 -9.83
C TYR A 32 -28.23 -2.19 -10.50
N ILE A 33 -27.61 -2.42 -11.65
CA ILE A 33 -27.07 -1.31 -12.47
C ILE A 33 -27.74 -1.36 -13.84
N ASP A 34 -29.06 -1.15 -13.82
CA ASP A 34 -29.82 -0.60 -14.95
C ASP A 34 -29.52 0.90 -15.08
N ARG A 35 -28.27 1.21 -15.37
CA ARG A 35 -27.88 2.47 -15.98
C ARG A 35 -26.91 2.11 -17.06
N SER A 36 -27.42 2.07 -18.29
CA SER A 36 -26.70 1.88 -19.54
C SER A 36 -25.27 2.40 -19.39
N THR A 37 -24.33 1.47 -19.18
CA THR A 37 -22.93 1.80 -19.37
C THR A 37 -22.81 2.02 -20.86
N SER A 38 -22.92 3.27 -21.28
CA SER A 38 -22.69 3.65 -22.66
C SER A 38 -21.37 3.00 -23.05
N ASN A 39 -21.40 2.10 -24.05
CA ASN A 39 -20.26 1.40 -24.65
C ASN A 39 -19.35 2.41 -25.39
N LYS A 40 -19.05 3.54 -24.75
CA LYS A 40 -18.12 4.54 -25.24
C LYS A 40 -16.72 4.01 -25.02
N LYS A 41 -15.98 3.96 -26.13
CA LYS A 41 -14.55 3.64 -26.14
C LYS A 41 -13.84 4.48 -25.08
N VAL A 42 -13.13 3.81 -24.17
CA VAL A 42 -12.39 4.47 -23.11
C VAL A 42 -11.22 5.24 -23.74
N SER A 43 -11.08 6.52 -23.39
CA SER A 43 -9.98 7.34 -23.91
C SER A 43 -8.64 6.93 -23.28
N GLN A 44 -7.54 7.09 -24.02
CA GLN A 44 -6.19 6.78 -23.53
C GLN A 44 -5.81 7.59 -22.27
N TYR A 45 -6.35 8.80 -22.13
CA TYR A 45 -6.19 9.59 -20.90
C TYR A 45 -6.89 8.93 -19.71
N ARG A 46 -8.11 8.43 -19.90
CA ARG A 46 -8.87 7.78 -18.83
C ARG A 46 -8.18 6.51 -18.35
N ILE A 47 -7.62 5.70 -19.25
CA ILE A 47 -6.86 4.49 -18.90
C ILE A 47 -5.67 4.85 -17.99
N ARG A 48 -4.84 5.80 -18.40
CA ARG A 48 -3.69 6.28 -17.61
C ARG A 48 -4.10 6.87 -16.27
N LEU A 49 -5.18 7.66 -16.25
CA LEU A 49 -5.73 8.21 -15.03
C LEU A 49 -6.19 7.11 -14.06
N GLU A 50 -6.87 6.08 -14.55
CA GLU A 50 -7.36 4.98 -13.71
C GLU A 50 -6.21 4.17 -13.11
N GLU A 51 -5.16 3.86 -13.88
CA GLU A 51 -3.95 3.18 -13.35
C GLU A 51 -3.27 3.99 -12.24
N LYS A 52 -3.09 5.29 -12.45
CA LYS A 52 -2.57 6.19 -11.41
C LYS A 52 -3.45 6.21 -10.16
N GLN A 53 -4.77 6.26 -10.34
CA GLN A 53 -5.72 6.27 -9.22
C GLN A 53 -5.69 4.94 -8.45
N LYS A 54 -5.55 3.79 -9.12
CA LYS A 54 -5.37 2.49 -8.46
C LYS A 54 -4.18 2.53 -7.50
N LEU A 55 -3.04 3.00 -7.99
CA LEU A 55 -1.81 3.13 -7.20
C LEU A 55 -2.02 4.08 -6.02
N ARG A 56 -2.59 5.28 -6.26
CA ARG A 56 -2.85 6.27 -5.21
C ARG A 56 -3.73 5.73 -4.08
N PHE A 57 -4.84 5.08 -4.43
CA PHE A 57 -5.80 4.58 -3.45
C PHE A 57 -5.36 3.29 -2.77
N HIS A 58 -4.55 2.47 -3.44
CA HIS A 58 -3.95 1.28 -2.83
C HIS A 58 -3.09 1.69 -1.62
N TYR A 59 -2.09 2.55 -1.84
CA TYR A 59 -1.16 3.00 -0.80
C TYR A 59 -1.70 4.14 0.08
N GLY A 60 -2.91 4.64 -0.19
CA GLY A 60 -3.54 5.71 0.61
C GLY A 60 -2.84 7.07 0.54
N LEU A 61 -2.19 7.37 -0.59
CA LEU A 61 -1.40 8.59 -0.78
C LEU A 61 -2.24 9.78 -1.22
N THR A 62 -1.75 10.99 -0.93
CA THR A 62 -2.25 12.20 -1.58
C THR A 62 -1.62 12.38 -2.97
N GLU A 63 -2.29 13.10 -3.86
CA GLU A 63 -1.75 13.39 -5.19
C GLU A 63 -0.39 14.09 -5.14
N ARG A 64 -0.26 15.07 -4.23
CA ARG A 64 0.98 15.82 -4.01
C ARG A 64 2.12 14.91 -3.54
N GLN A 65 1.84 13.95 -2.65
CA GLN A 65 2.83 12.97 -2.21
C GLN A 65 3.23 12.03 -3.34
N LEU A 66 2.27 11.51 -4.09
CA LEU A 66 2.55 10.63 -5.22
C LEU A 66 3.43 11.32 -6.27
N LEU A 67 3.13 12.58 -6.58
CA LEU A 67 3.95 13.38 -7.49
C LEU A 67 5.37 13.61 -6.96
N LYS A 68 5.55 13.77 -5.64
CA LYS A 68 6.89 13.81 -5.01
C LYS A 68 7.65 12.50 -5.23
N TYR A 69 7.00 11.34 -5.02
CA TYR A 69 7.63 10.04 -5.26
C TYR A 69 8.02 9.84 -6.73
N VAL A 70 7.18 10.27 -7.67
CA VAL A 70 7.50 10.21 -9.10
C VAL A 70 8.73 11.06 -9.44
N ARG A 71 8.83 12.27 -8.88
CA ARG A 71 10.02 13.12 -9.05
C ARG A 71 11.29 12.47 -8.50
N ILE A 72 11.21 11.79 -7.35
CA ILE A 72 12.35 11.06 -6.77
C ILE A 72 12.71 9.87 -7.67
N ALA A 73 11.73 9.07 -8.09
CA ALA A 73 11.93 7.90 -8.95
C ALA A 73 12.53 8.26 -10.31
N ARG A 74 12.21 9.44 -10.87
CA ARG A 74 12.80 9.92 -12.13
C ARG A 74 14.26 10.34 -11.99
N LYS A 75 14.65 10.85 -10.83
CA LYS A 75 16.05 11.24 -10.53
C LYS A 75 16.93 10.03 -10.22
N ALA A 76 16.33 8.94 -9.73
CA ALA A 76 17.03 7.71 -9.44
C ALA A 76 17.52 7.03 -10.73
N LYS A 77 18.62 6.29 -10.63
CA LYS A 77 19.13 5.46 -11.73
C LYS A 77 18.23 4.23 -11.89
N GLY A 78 17.91 3.86 -13.13
CA GLY A 78 17.11 2.68 -13.47
C GLY A 78 15.71 3.02 -14.00
N SER A 79 14.86 2.00 -14.09
CA SER A 79 13.49 2.16 -14.59
C SER A 79 12.62 2.94 -13.60
N THR A 80 12.14 4.12 -14.01
CA THR A 80 11.32 5.01 -13.16
C THR A 80 10.09 4.31 -12.58
N GLY A 81 9.44 3.44 -13.34
CA GLY A 81 8.27 2.70 -12.88
C GLY A 81 8.60 1.69 -11.77
N GLN A 82 9.72 0.98 -11.91
CA GLN A 82 10.18 0.01 -10.91
C GLN A 82 10.61 0.72 -9.62
N VAL A 83 11.41 1.79 -9.74
CA VAL A 83 11.85 2.58 -8.57
C VAL A 83 10.65 3.22 -7.87
N LEU A 84 9.65 3.70 -8.60
CA LEU A 84 8.43 4.23 -8.00
C LEU A 84 7.73 3.18 -7.15
N LEU A 85 7.54 1.97 -7.67
CA LEU A 85 6.90 0.89 -6.91
C LEU A 85 7.74 0.48 -5.69
N GLN A 86 9.07 0.41 -5.84
CA GLN A 86 9.98 0.13 -4.74
C GLN A 86 9.83 1.16 -3.61
N LEU A 87 9.88 2.46 -3.93
CA LEU A 87 9.71 3.54 -2.93
C LEU A 87 8.36 3.49 -2.21
N LEU A 88 7.31 3.05 -2.88
CA LEU A 88 5.98 2.94 -2.29
C LEU A 88 5.82 1.68 -1.44
N GLU A 89 6.44 0.59 -1.85
CA GLU A 89 6.37 -0.67 -1.14
C GLU A 89 7.21 -0.64 0.16
N MET A 90 8.34 0.07 0.14
CA MET A 90 9.25 0.23 1.30
C MET A 90 8.73 1.20 2.38
N ARG A 91 7.54 1.78 2.23
CA ARG A 91 6.95 2.63 3.27
C ARG A 91 6.58 1.82 4.50
N LEU A 92 6.80 2.39 5.70
CA LEU A 92 6.50 1.73 6.98
C LEU A 92 5.04 1.26 7.11
N ASP A 93 4.06 2.08 6.70
CA ASP A 93 2.66 1.64 6.74
C ASP A 93 2.36 0.48 5.79
N ASN A 94 3.08 0.39 4.68
CA ASN A 94 2.93 -0.71 3.74
C ASN A 94 3.69 -1.97 4.22
N THR A 95 4.90 -1.85 4.76
CA THR A 95 5.65 -2.99 5.31
C THR A 95 4.89 -3.66 6.45
N ILE A 96 4.30 -2.89 7.38
CA ILE A 96 3.44 -3.40 8.45
C ILE A 96 2.22 -4.16 7.91
N PHE A 97 1.61 -3.65 6.84
CA PHE A 97 0.50 -4.33 6.16
C PHE A 97 0.97 -5.65 5.51
N ARG A 98 2.16 -5.67 4.91
CA ARG A 98 2.73 -6.87 4.28
C ARG A 98 3.18 -7.93 5.26
N LEU A 99 3.65 -7.54 6.44
CA LEU A 99 3.97 -8.42 7.56
C LEU A 99 2.71 -9.01 8.23
N GLY A 100 1.52 -8.53 7.87
CA GLY A 100 0.26 -9.03 8.43
C GLY A 100 -0.11 -8.48 9.79
N MET A 101 0.69 -7.57 10.34
CA MET A 101 0.42 -6.89 11.61
C MET A 101 -0.83 -6.01 11.54
N ALA A 102 -1.27 -5.65 10.33
CA ALA A 102 -2.52 -4.95 10.04
C ALA A 102 -3.24 -5.52 8.83
N VAL A 103 -4.58 -5.57 8.90
CA VAL A 103 -5.43 -6.12 7.83
C VAL A 103 -5.54 -5.20 6.61
N THR A 104 -5.36 -3.88 6.78
CA THR A 104 -5.42 -2.89 5.69
C THR A 104 -4.40 -1.78 5.93
N ILE A 105 -3.94 -1.10 4.87
CA ILE A 105 -2.97 0.00 4.95
C ILE A 105 -3.49 1.18 5.81
N PRO A 106 -4.78 1.59 5.72
CA PRO A 106 -5.31 2.58 6.65
C PRO A 106 -5.25 2.17 8.12
N GLY A 107 -5.35 0.86 8.41
CA GLY A 107 -5.17 0.31 9.75
C GLY A 107 -3.70 0.34 10.19
N ALA A 108 -2.78 -0.07 9.31
CA ALA A 108 -1.34 0.03 9.55
C ALA A 108 -0.92 1.48 9.84
N ARG A 109 -1.41 2.42 9.04
CA ARG A 109 -1.18 3.86 9.23
C ARG A 109 -1.64 4.35 10.61
N GLN A 110 -2.76 3.84 11.09
CA GLN A 110 -3.27 4.17 12.42
C GLN A 110 -2.36 3.61 13.52
N LEU A 111 -1.86 2.38 13.36
CA LEU A 111 -0.92 1.78 14.31
C LEU A 111 0.37 2.61 14.44
N VAL A 112 0.93 3.03 13.29
CA VAL A 112 2.13 3.88 13.25
C VAL A 112 1.85 5.23 13.94
N ASN A 113 0.82 5.96 13.50
CA ASN A 113 0.49 7.28 14.07
C ASN A 113 0.25 7.23 15.60
N HIS A 114 -0.22 6.10 16.12
CA HIS A 114 -0.50 5.92 17.54
C HIS A 114 0.70 5.37 18.35
N ARG A 115 1.90 5.32 17.76
CA ARG A 115 3.16 4.89 18.41
C ARG A 115 3.10 3.47 18.96
N HIS A 116 2.47 2.56 18.21
CA HIS A 116 2.45 1.13 18.52
C HIS A 116 3.64 0.36 17.94
N ILE A 117 4.38 0.97 17.02
CA ILE A 117 5.48 0.36 16.26
C ILE A 117 6.79 1.04 16.62
N SER A 118 7.84 0.24 16.69
CA SER A 118 9.22 0.71 16.80
C SER A 118 10.04 0.17 15.62
N VAL A 119 10.99 0.97 15.16
CA VAL A 119 11.98 0.59 14.15
C VAL A 119 13.35 0.70 14.81
N ASN A 120 14.16 -0.36 14.79
CA ASN A 120 15.48 -0.40 15.42
C ASN A 120 15.47 0.08 16.89
N ASN A 121 14.45 -0.35 17.65
CA ASN A 121 14.14 0.04 19.04
C ASN A 121 13.57 1.45 19.25
N ASP A 122 13.63 2.34 18.26
CA ASP A 122 13.06 3.68 18.36
C ASP A 122 11.60 3.73 17.93
N THR A 123 10.77 4.48 18.68
CA THR A 123 9.35 4.61 18.33
C THR A 123 9.16 5.55 17.14
N VAL A 124 8.62 5.05 16.04
CA VAL A 124 8.35 5.82 14.82
C VAL A 124 6.86 6.06 14.67
N ASP A 125 6.44 7.33 14.57
CA ASP A 125 5.05 7.72 14.35
C ASP A 125 4.75 8.27 12.95
N ILE A 126 5.70 8.14 12.03
CA ILE A 126 5.60 8.64 10.66
C ILE A 126 5.31 7.49 9.69
N PRO A 127 4.09 7.36 9.14
CA PRO A 127 3.75 6.27 8.22
C PRO A 127 4.49 6.33 6.88
N SER A 128 5.02 7.50 6.53
CA SER A 128 5.83 7.70 5.31
C SER A 128 7.31 7.47 5.52
N TYR A 129 7.73 6.98 6.69
CA TYR A 129 9.08 6.50 6.90
C TYR A 129 9.40 5.45 5.83
N ASN A 130 10.56 5.58 5.19
CA ASN A 130 11.01 4.65 4.17
C ASN A 130 11.94 3.66 4.86
N CYS A 131 11.51 2.41 4.96
CA CYS A 131 12.31 1.35 5.54
C CYS A 131 13.53 1.08 4.66
N GLU A 132 14.64 0.78 5.30
CA GLU A 132 15.88 0.39 4.65
C GLU A 132 16.13 -1.11 4.84
N PRO A 133 16.87 -1.76 3.93
CA PRO A 133 17.34 -3.12 4.18
C PRO A 133 18.14 -3.19 5.48
N GLY A 134 17.84 -4.17 6.32
CA GLY A 134 18.38 -4.32 7.67
C GLY A 134 17.47 -3.79 8.77
N ASP A 135 16.43 -3.00 8.45
CA ASP A 135 15.53 -2.46 9.47
C ASP A 135 14.76 -3.57 10.18
N ILE A 136 14.73 -3.46 11.51
CA ILE A 136 13.99 -4.32 12.42
C ILE A 136 12.75 -3.60 12.90
N ILE A 137 11.57 -4.16 12.61
CA ILE A 137 10.26 -3.63 12.97
C ILE A 137 9.72 -4.44 14.16
N THR A 138 9.55 -3.79 15.30
CA THR A 138 9.02 -4.41 16.53
C THR A 138 7.74 -3.74 17.00
N ILE A 139 7.00 -4.45 17.84
CA ILE A 139 5.82 -3.92 18.51
C ILE A 139 6.24 -3.32 19.84
N ARG A 140 5.72 -2.13 20.15
CA ARG A 140 5.94 -1.52 21.45
C ARG A 140 5.34 -2.39 22.57
N ASN A 141 6.12 -2.62 23.64
CA ASN A 141 5.76 -3.37 24.84
C ASN A 141 4.64 -2.70 25.66
N LYS A 142 3.42 -2.70 25.12
CA LYS A 142 2.19 -2.29 25.76
C LYS A 142 1.11 -3.32 25.41
N GLN A 143 0.35 -3.77 26.40
CA GLN A 143 -0.72 -4.77 26.23
C GLN A 143 -1.71 -4.37 25.12
N LYS A 144 -2.07 -3.09 25.04
CA LYS A 144 -2.96 -2.57 23.98
C LYS A 144 -2.38 -2.78 22.57
N SER A 145 -1.10 -2.47 22.36
CA SER A 145 -0.43 -2.68 21.07
C SER A 145 -0.42 -4.15 20.67
N GLN A 146 0.02 -5.00 21.60
CA GLN A 146 0.15 -6.44 21.37
C GLN A 146 -1.22 -7.07 21.06
N SER A 147 -2.26 -6.75 21.85
CA SER A 147 -3.60 -7.31 21.67
C SER A 147 -4.24 -6.98 20.32
N VAL A 148 -3.97 -5.80 19.75
CA VAL A 148 -4.49 -5.40 18.44
C VAL A 148 -3.76 -6.15 17.34
N ILE A 149 -2.44 -6.28 17.46
CA ILE A 149 -1.61 -6.89 16.41
C ILE A 149 -1.77 -8.41 16.40
N THR A 150 -1.84 -9.07 17.56
CA THR A 150 -2.10 -10.53 17.63
C THR A 150 -3.46 -10.88 17.02
N LYS A 151 -4.50 -10.07 17.27
CA LYS A 151 -5.80 -10.20 16.61
C LYS A 151 -5.69 -10.09 15.09
N ASN A 152 -4.91 -9.13 14.58
CA ASN A 152 -4.72 -8.97 13.14
C ASN A 152 -3.95 -10.14 12.51
N LEU A 153 -2.89 -10.63 13.18
CA LEU A 153 -2.10 -11.76 12.71
C LEU A 153 -2.94 -13.03 12.57
N ASN A 154 -3.82 -13.29 13.54
CA ASN A 154 -4.76 -14.43 13.47
C ASN A 154 -5.71 -14.33 12.28
N LEU A 155 -6.16 -13.13 11.91
CA LEU A 155 -6.98 -12.90 10.72
C LEU A 155 -6.17 -13.00 9.41
N PHE A 156 -4.87 -12.74 9.46
CA PHE A 156 -3.98 -12.61 8.31
C PHE A 156 -3.34 -13.93 7.86
N GLN A 157 -3.50 -15.04 8.58
CA GLN A 157 -2.89 -16.35 8.29
C GLN A 157 -3.04 -16.87 6.83
N LYS A 158 -3.85 -16.22 6.00
CA LYS A 158 -4.11 -16.54 4.58
C LYS A 158 -3.19 -15.85 3.57
N LEU A 159 -2.44 -14.81 3.95
CA LEU A 159 -1.64 -14.02 3.00
C LEU A 159 -0.15 -14.37 3.10
N LYS A 160 0.44 -14.76 1.95
CA LYS A 160 1.86 -15.09 1.83
C LYS A 160 2.70 -13.82 2.00
N ILE A 161 3.62 -13.85 2.97
CA ILE A 161 4.61 -12.79 3.18
C ILE A 161 5.59 -12.80 2.00
N PRO A 162 5.89 -11.64 1.39
CA PRO A 162 6.84 -11.55 0.28
C PRO A 162 8.27 -11.83 0.77
N SER A 163 9.13 -12.37 -0.09
CA SER A 163 10.47 -12.84 0.27
C SER A 163 11.46 -11.77 0.74
N HIS A 164 11.18 -10.48 0.51
CA HIS A 164 12.01 -9.40 1.06
C HIS A 164 11.75 -9.11 2.54
N LEU A 165 10.69 -9.69 3.10
CA LEU A 165 10.32 -9.54 4.50
C LEU A 165 10.42 -10.90 5.20
N ILE A 166 10.97 -10.87 6.41
CA ILE A 166 10.89 -11.99 7.34
C ILE A 166 10.03 -11.55 8.52
N PHE A 167 9.22 -12.48 9.03
CA PHE A 167 8.45 -12.26 10.24
C PHE A 167 8.64 -13.43 11.19
N ASP A 168 9.06 -13.13 12.41
CA ASP A 168 9.11 -14.07 13.52
C ASP A 168 7.82 -13.95 14.34
N PHE A 169 7.01 -15.01 14.32
CA PHE A 169 5.75 -15.08 15.06
C PHE A 169 5.94 -15.20 16.57
N THR A 170 7.10 -15.70 17.04
CA THR A 170 7.36 -15.90 18.47
C THR A 170 7.71 -14.57 19.15
N GLN A 171 8.62 -13.80 18.55
CA GLN A 171 9.05 -12.50 19.05
C GLN A 171 8.16 -11.34 18.56
N LEU A 172 7.23 -11.61 17.64
CA LEU A 172 6.40 -10.60 16.97
C LEU A 172 7.25 -9.49 16.32
N GLN A 173 8.32 -9.92 15.65
CA GLN A 173 9.33 -9.06 15.04
C GLN A 173 9.37 -9.28 13.54
N GLY A 174 9.39 -8.19 12.77
CA GLY A 174 9.63 -8.21 11.33
C GLY A 174 11.01 -7.69 11.00
N SER A 175 11.65 -8.22 9.96
CA SER A 175 12.86 -7.64 9.38
C SER A 175 12.68 -7.39 7.89
N VAL A 176 13.29 -6.31 7.42
CA VAL A 176 13.38 -5.99 6.00
C VAL A 176 14.75 -6.48 5.50
N ASN A 177 14.79 -7.53 4.70
CA ASN A 177 16.07 -8.12 4.29
C ASN A 177 16.71 -7.40 3.10
N GLN A 178 15.88 -7.00 2.13
CA GLN A 178 16.34 -6.45 0.87
C GLN A 178 15.30 -5.50 0.28
N THR A 179 15.72 -4.75 -0.73
CA THR A 179 14.81 -3.90 -1.50
C THR A 179 13.81 -4.72 -2.30
N VAL A 180 12.63 -4.15 -2.52
CA VAL A 180 11.54 -4.84 -3.25
C VAL A 180 11.83 -4.96 -4.74
N ASN A 181 11.70 -6.19 -5.24
CA ASN A 181 11.61 -6.46 -6.68
C ASN A 181 10.16 -6.36 -7.18
N ARG A 182 10.00 -6.02 -8.46
CA ARG A 182 8.70 -5.83 -9.13
C ARG A 182 7.77 -7.04 -9.01
N GLU A 183 8.33 -8.25 -8.99
CA GLU A 183 7.58 -9.51 -8.93
C GLU A 183 6.90 -9.74 -7.58
N TRP A 184 7.43 -9.16 -6.50
CA TRP A 184 6.88 -9.32 -5.16
C TRP A 184 5.74 -8.34 -4.85
N VAL A 185 5.52 -7.36 -5.72
CA VAL A 185 4.43 -6.39 -5.58
C VAL A 185 3.11 -7.05 -5.97
N ASN A 186 2.30 -7.40 -4.96
CA ASN A 186 0.96 -7.98 -5.16
C ASN A 186 -0.09 -6.94 -5.58
N LEU A 187 0.16 -6.22 -6.67
CA LEU A 187 -0.76 -5.22 -7.23
C LEU A 187 -0.74 -5.29 -8.75
N LYS A 188 -1.89 -5.60 -9.35
CA LYS A 188 -2.06 -5.67 -10.81
C LYS A 188 -2.16 -4.25 -11.40
N ILE A 189 -1.01 -3.65 -11.68
CA ILE A 189 -0.88 -2.32 -12.26
C ILE A 189 0.13 -2.36 -13.39
N ASN A 190 -0.08 -1.48 -14.39
CA ASN A 190 0.92 -1.17 -15.39
C ASN A 190 1.58 0.17 -15.04
N GLU A 191 2.80 0.09 -14.53
CA GLU A 191 3.60 1.24 -14.10
C GLU A 191 3.93 2.22 -15.24
N LEU A 192 4.04 1.75 -16.48
CA LEU A 192 4.36 2.60 -17.63
C LEU A 192 3.27 3.64 -17.87
N LEU A 193 1.99 3.23 -17.76
CA LEU A 193 0.84 4.12 -17.91
C LEU A 193 0.82 5.22 -16.83
N VAL A 194 1.34 4.92 -15.63
CA VAL A 194 1.48 5.90 -14.56
C VAL A 194 2.58 6.90 -14.88
N VAL A 195 3.73 6.43 -15.38
CA VAL A 195 4.83 7.30 -15.81
C VAL A 195 4.39 8.21 -16.97
N GLU A 196 3.70 7.66 -17.97
CA GLU A 196 3.12 8.41 -19.09
C GLU A 196 2.07 9.44 -18.68
N TYR A 197 1.36 9.21 -17.57
CA TYR A 197 0.42 10.20 -17.04
C TYR A 197 1.17 11.43 -16.52
N TYR A 198 2.28 11.22 -15.81
CA TYR A 198 3.06 12.27 -15.16
C TYR A 198 4.09 12.95 -16.06
N SER A 199 4.41 12.39 -17.24
CA SER A 199 5.30 13.04 -18.21
C SER A 199 4.79 14.41 -18.69
N ARG A 200 3.48 14.68 -18.55
CA ARG A 200 2.86 15.98 -18.87
C ARG A 200 2.95 17.01 -17.74
N GLN A 201 3.28 16.59 -16.52
CA GLN A 201 3.20 17.43 -15.30
C GLN A 201 4.57 17.68 -14.65
N VAL A 202 5.56 16.88 -15.01
CA VAL A 202 6.93 16.90 -14.48
C VAL A 202 7.85 16.80 -15.67
#